data_AF-W4P5I9-F1
#
_entry.id   AF-W4P5I9-F1
#
_cell.length_a   1.000
_cell.length_b   1.000
_cell.length_c   1.000
_cell.angle_alpha   90.00
_cell.angle_beta   90.00
_cell.angle_gamma   90.00
#
_symmetry.space_group_name_H-M   'P 1'
#
loop_
_entity.id
_entity.type
_entity.pdbx_description
1 polymer ?
#
loop_
_entity_poly.entity_id
_entity_poly.type
_entity_poly.pdbx_seq_one_letter_code
_entity_poly.pdbx_strand_id
1 'polypeptide(L)'
;MTTIIRKIFLLPALAAVCAGIFSSCGEDRWKEYEEETAVDTWMHRIMQEHYLWYQELPSYKEVNPFLDPAVFLTKIKSEKDKYSFVNELRDAPAPTYGFKYSLVKDADSETNYNALVTYVIPGSPAERAGLQRGNWIMQADGRHITKKEEEELLQGTRAMDLTMGSWQEVTPEAEEGTEPVKVWKVAPNGKTVRLGAAETVEDNPVHAYKILTVASVAR
;
A
#
# COMPACT_ATOMS: atom_id res chain seq x y z
N MET A 1 -25.97 76.67 -9.04
CA MET A 1 -27.05 75.84 -8.46
C MET A 1 -26.91 74.33 -8.72
N THR A 2 -26.02 73.88 -9.62
CA THR A 2 -25.87 72.48 -10.05
C THR A 2 -24.92 71.62 -9.18
N THR A 3 -24.08 72.22 -8.34
CA THR A 3 -23.09 71.50 -7.51
C THR A 3 -23.60 71.09 -6.13
N ILE A 4 -24.60 71.79 -5.58
CA ILE A 4 -25.17 71.50 -4.25
C ILE A 4 -26.18 70.34 -4.33
N ILE A 5 -27.00 70.29 -5.39
CA ILE A 5 -28.00 69.23 -5.62
C ILE A 5 -27.33 67.86 -5.86
N ARG A 6 -26.15 67.84 -6.49
CA ARG A 6 -25.38 66.61 -6.74
C ARG A 6 -24.84 65.98 -5.45
N LYS A 7 -24.42 66.79 -4.47
CA LYS A 7 -23.91 66.30 -3.17
C LYS A 7 -25.04 65.77 -2.26
N ILE A 8 -26.25 66.32 -2.37
CA ILE A 8 -27.41 65.91 -1.57
C ILE A 8 -27.89 64.49 -1.92
N PHE A 9 -27.73 64.05 -3.18
CA PHE A 9 -28.07 62.68 -3.60
C PHE A 9 -26.90 61.68 -3.50
N LEU A 10 -25.64 62.15 -3.59
CA LEU A 10 -24.47 61.26 -3.55
C LEU A 10 -24.13 60.75 -2.14
N LEU A 11 -24.37 61.54 -1.09
CA LEU A 11 -24.14 61.14 0.31
C LEU A 11 -25.08 60.02 0.81
N PRO A 12 -26.42 60.06 0.59
CA PRO A 12 -27.29 58.96 0.98
C PRO A 12 -27.10 57.71 0.12
N ALA A 13 -26.72 57.85 -1.16
CA ALA A 13 -26.40 56.72 -2.02
C ALA A 13 -25.11 56.00 -1.58
N LEU A 14 -24.08 56.74 -1.16
CA LEU A 14 -22.86 56.15 -0.60
C LEU A 14 -23.12 55.48 0.76
N ALA A 15 -23.98 56.07 1.60
CA ALA A 15 -24.38 55.47 2.87
C ALA A 15 -25.19 54.17 2.67
N ALA A 16 -26.07 54.10 1.67
CA ALA A 16 -26.82 52.90 1.32
C ALA A 16 -25.94 51.79 0.75
N VAL A 17 -24.92 52.15 -0.05
CA VAL A 17 -23.89 51.20 -0.54
C VAL A 17 -23.02 50.70 0.61
N CYS A 18 -22.57 51.56 1.53
CA CYS A 18 -21.80 51.15 2.71
C CYS A 18 -22.62 50.26 3.66
N ALA A 19 -23.93 50.51 3.82
CA ALA A 19 -24.82 49.67 4.63
C ALA A 19 -25.03 48.26 4.03
N GLY A 20 -24.95 48.12 2.70
CA GLY A 20 -25.00 46.82 2.02
C GLY A 20 -23.73 45.97 2.17
N ILE A 21 -22.57 46.60 2.41
CA ILE A 21 -21.28 45.89 2.52
C ILE A 21 -21.12 45.19 3.88
N PHE A 22 -21.88 45.58 4.91
CA PHE A 22 -21.88 44.92 6.23
C PHE A 22 -22.90 43.79 6.36
N SER A 23 -23.69 43.50 5.32
CA SER A 23 -24.60 42.35 5.28
C SER A 23 -23.97 41.13 4.60
N SER A 24 -22.68 40.90 4.81
CA SER A 24 -22.11 39.57 4.60
C SER A 24 -22.55 38.71 5.78
N CYS A 25 -23.76 38.16 5.70
CA CYS A 25 -24.13 36.98 6.47
C CYS A 25 -23.21 35.86 5.98
N GLY A 26 -22.05 35.72 6.60
CA GLY A 26 -21.31 34.47 6.53
C GLY A 26 -22.25 33.40 7.08
N GLU A 27 -22.67 32.46 6.23
CA GLU A 27 -23.38 31.29 6.71
C GLU A 27 -22.52 30.62 7.79
N ASP A 28 -23.14 30.35 8.94
CA ASP A 28 -22.50 29.60 10.00
C ASP A 28 -22.36 28.14 9.55
N ARG A 29 -21.19 27.84 8.98
CA ARG A 29 -20.80 26.51 8.54
C ARG A 29 -20.03 25.74 9.61
N TRP A 30 -20.04 26.18 10.88
CA TRP A 30 -19.28 25.51 11.94
C TRP A 30 -19.60 24.03 12.10
N LYS A 31 -20.87 23.63 11.91
CA LYS A 31 -21.25 22.21 11.93
C LYS A 31 -20.60 21.41 10.81
N GLU A 32 -20.56 21.98 9.61
CA GLU A 32 -19.91 21.34 8.46
C GLU A 32 -18.39 21.27 8.65
N TYR A 33 -17.78 22.28 9.28
CA TYR A 33 -16.36 22.25 9.63
C TYR A 33 -16.03 21.24 10.73
N GLU A 34 -16.92 21.04 11.71
CA GLU A 34 -16.72 20.10 12.80
C GLU A 34 -16.68 18.66 12.28
N GLU A 35 -17.61 18.28 11.40
CA GLU A 35 -17.64 16.94 10.80
C GLU A 35 -16.38 16.66 9.97
N GLU A 36 -15.93 17.62 9.16
CA GLU A 36 -14.75 17.47 8.29
C GLU A 36 -13.42 17.41 9.06
N THR A 37 -13.34 18.03 10.24
CA THR A 37 -12.10 18.14 11.03
C THR A 37 -12.06 17.23 12.25
N ALA A 38 -13.16 16.52 12.55
CA ALA A 38 -13.33 15.73 13.77
C ALA A 38 -12.22 14.70 13.98
N VAL A 39 -11.79 14.01 12.90
CA VAL A 39 -10.79 12.94 12.96
C VAL A 39 -9.41 13.49 13.30
N ASP A 40 -8.96 14.53 12.61
CA ASP A 40 -7.65 15.15 12.84
C ASP A 40 -7.59 15.88 14.18
N THR A 41 -8.70 16.51 14.59
CA THR A 41 -8.85 17.11 15.92
C THR A 41 -8.74 16.06 17.02
N TRP A 42 -9.45 14.94 16.85
CA TRP A 42 -9.38 13.80 17.76
C TRP A 42 -7.95 13.23 17.81
N MET A 43 -7.30 13.07 16.66
CA MET A 43 -5.93 12.55 16.58
C MET A 43 -4.94 13.48 17.28
N HIS A 44 -4.98 14.80 17.05
CA HIS A 44 -4.11 15.76 17.73
C HIS A 44 -4.27 15.68 19.25
N ARG A 45 -5.51 15.61 19.74
CA ARG A 45 -5.81 15.43 21.17
C ARG A 45 -5.24 14.12 21.74
N ILE A 46 -5.48 12.99 21.07
CA ILE A 46 -4.93 11.68 21.51
C ILE A 46 -3.41 11.71 21.54
N MET A 47 -2.78 12.36 20.56
CA MET A 47 -1.33 12.55 20.56
C MET A 47 -0.88 13.42 21.74
N GLN A 48 -1.58 14.52 22.07
CA GLN A 48 -1.24 15.31 23.25
C GLN A 48 -1.29 14.51 24.56
N GLU A 49 -2.19 13.53 24.67
CA GLU A 49 -2.38 12.72 25.88
C GLU A 49 -1.43 11.53 25.99
N HIS A 50 -1.12 10.88 24.86
CA HIS A 50 -0.47 9.55 24.87
C HIS A 50 0.82 9.46 24.05
N TYR A 51 1.16 10.48 23.27
CA TYR A 51 2.34 10.45 22.42
C TYR A 51 3.63 10.62 23.23
N LEU A 52 4.63 9.78 22.96
CA LEU A 52 5.92 9.82 23.67
C LEU A 52 6.59 11.20 23.61
N TRP A 53 6.50 11.88 22.45
CA TRP A 53 7.09 13.19 22.22
C TRP A 53 6.04 14.31 22.20
N TYR A 54 5.00 14.22 23.04
CA TYR A 54 3.91 15.20 23.08
C TYR A 54 4.38 16.66 23.25
N GLN A 55 5.52 16.88 23.91
CA GLN A 55 6.12 18.21 24.12
C GLN A 55 6.62 18.86 22.82
N GLU A 56 6.83 18.08 21.77
CA GLU A 56 7.29 18.55 20.45
C GLU A 56 6.11 18.77 19.48
N LEU A 57 4.87 18.46 19.88
CA LEU A 57 3.70 18.66 19.04
C LEU A 57 3.44 20.16 18.83
N PRO A 58 3.11 20.58 17.59
CA PRO A 58 2.65 21.93 17.34
C PRO A 58 1.35 22.22 18.09
N SER A 59 1.12 23.49 18.40
CA SER A 59 -0.16 23.93 18.95
C SER A 59 -1.29 23.60 17.96
N TYR A 60 -2.49 23.27 18.45
CA TYR A 60 -3.64 23.01 17.57
C TYR A 60 -3.96 24.21 16.64
N LYS A 61 -3.59 25.42 17.05
CA LYS A 61 -3.76 26.63 16.22
C LYS A 61 -2.83 26.69 15.01
N GLU A 62 -1.79 25.87 14.99
CA GLU A 62 -0.72 25.87 13.98
C GLU A 62 -0.85 24.69 13.00
N VAL A 63 -1.81 23.79 13.22
CA VAL A 63 -2.05 22.62 12.37
C VAL A 63 -3.21 22.85 11.40
N ASN A 64 -3.23 22.07 10.32
CA ASN A 64 -4.31 22.09 9.34
C ASN A 64 -5.11 20.78 9.44
N PRO A 65 -6.30 20.77 10.07
CA PRO A 65 -7.10 19.57 10.31
C PRO A 65 -8.00 19.16 9.13
N PHE A 66 -7.73 19.71 7.93
CA PHE A 66 -8.40 19.33 6.67
C PHE A 66 -7.52 18.42 5.81
N LEU A 67 -6.49 17.82 6.39
CA LEU A 67 -5.56 16.97 5.66
C LEU A 67 -6.06 15.52 5.72
N ASP A 68 -5.57 14.69 4.80
CA ASP A 68 -5.70 13.25 5.00
C ASP A 68 -5.00 12.85 6.33
N PRO A 69 -5.59 11.99 7.18
CA PRO A 69 -5.03 11.67 8.48
C PRO A 69 -3.57 11.18 8.45
N ALA A 70 -3.16 10.42 7.43
CA ALA A 70 -1.77 9.96 7.31
C ALA A 70 -0.82 11.12 7.02
N VAL A 71 -1.27 12.08 6.19
CA VAL A 71 -0.54 13.31 5.89
C VAL A 71 -0.49 14.22 7.12
N PHE A 72 -1.62 14.37 7.84
CA PHE A 72 -1.69 15.14 9.07
C PHE A 72 -0.71 14.61 10.11
N LEU A 73 -0.75 13.31 10.42
CA LEU A 73 0.15 12.65 11.37
C LEU A 73 1.61 12.91 11.01
N THR A 74 1.95 12.78 9.72
CA THR A 74 3.32 13.00 9.23
C THR A 74 3.80 14.43 9.46
N LYS A 75 2.91 15.42 9.40
CA LYS A 75 3.26 16.83 9.61
C LYS A 75 3.42 17.21 11.08
N ILE A 76 2.68 16.56 11.98
CA ILE A 76 2.64 16.96 13.40
C ILE A 76 3.52 16.11 14.30
N LYS A 77 3.89 14.89 13.87
CA LYS A 77 4.77 14.01 14.66
C LYS A 77 6.20 14.55 14.73
N SER A 78 6.89 14.20 15.81
CA SER A 78 8.32 14.48 15.98
C SER A 78 9.14 13.91 14.82
N GLU A 79 10.20 14.62 14.43
CA GLU A 79 11.18 14.12 13.44
C GLU A 79 11.88 12.81 13.88
N LYS A 80 11.84 12.51 15.19
CA LYS A 80 12.38 11.27 15.77
C LYS A 80 11.46 10.07 15.54
N ASP A 81 10.22 10.30 15.14
CA ASP A 81 9.19 9.28 15.06
C ASP A 81 9.12 8.59 13.69
N LYS A 82 9.72 7.39 13.66
CA LYS A 82 9.69 6.48 12.52
C LYS A 82 8.64 5.37 12.66
N TYR A 83 7.83 5.40 13.72
CA TYR A 83 7.01 4.26 14.16
C TYR A 83 5.51 4.54 14.10
N SER A 84 5.06 5.77 14.31
CA SER A 84 3.62 6.08 14.20
C SER A 84 3.19 6.18 12.75
N PHE A 85 2.09 5.50 12.43
CA PHE A 85 1.43 5.50 11.13
C PHE A 85 -0.09 5.44 11.32
N VAL A 86 -0.82 5.91 10.31
CA VAL A 86 -2.28 5.72 10.22
C VAL A 86 -2.55 4.46 9.41
N ASN A 87 -3.53 3.68 9.87
CA ASN A 87 -4.04 2.53 9.13
C ASN A 87 -5.54 2.70 8.90
N GLU A 88 -6.04 2.16 7.80
CA GLU A 88 -7.47 2.11 7.52
C GLU A 88 -8.17 1.16 8.49
N LEU A 89 -9.33 1.56 8.99
CA LEU A 89 -10.23 0.67 9.70
C LEU A 89 -11.12 -0.05 8.69
N ARG A 90 -11.03 -1.38 8.65
CA ARG A 90 -11.83 -2.22 7.75
C ARG A 90 -12.55 -3.28 8.58
N ASP A 91 -13.80 -3.55 8.24
CA ASP A 91 -14.61 -4.58 8.92
C ASP A 91 -14.04 -5.99 8.72
N ALA A 92 -13.35 -6.21 7.58
CA ALA A 92 -12.65 -7.44 7.27
C ALA A 92 -11.32 -7.16 6.54
N PRO A 93 -10.29 -8.01 6.74
CA PRO A 93 -9.07 -7.94 5.96
C PRO A 93 -9.35 -8.07 4.45
N ALA A 94 -8.57 -7.35 3.65
CA ALA A 94 -8.64 -7.44 2.20
C ALA A 94 -8.37 -8.89 1.74
N PRO A 95 -9.11 -9.40 0.74
CA PRO A 95 -8.85 -10.72 0.19
C PRO A 95 -7.41 -10.83 -0.33
N THR A 96 -6.78 -11.97 -0.10
CA THR A 96 -5.44 -12.29 -0.61
C THR A 96 -5.37 -13.74 -1.07
N TYR A 97 -4.44 -14.05 -1.99
CA TYR A 97 -4.09 -15.44 -2.29
C TYR A 97 -3.30 -16.11 -1.16
N GLY A 98 -2.73 -15.31 -0.25
CA GLY A 98 -2.03 -15.77 0.93
C GLY A 98 -0.62 -16.31 0.67
N PHE A 99 0.15 -15.67 -0.21
CA PHE A 99 1.59 -15.91 -0.33
C PHE A 99 2.37 -14.60 -0.44
N LYS A 100 3.64 -14.62 -0.02
CA LYS A 100 4.61 -13.55 -0.28
C LYS A 100 5.65 -14.03 -1.26
N TYR A 101 6.25 -13.11 -1.98
CA TYR A 101 7.26 -13.44 -2.97
C TYR A 101 8.35 -12.36 -3.05
N SER A 102 9.41 -12.68 -3.78
CA SER A 102 10.44 -11.73 -4.18
C SER A 102 10.66 -11.86 -5.68
N LEU A 103 10.66 -10.73 -6.39
CA LEU A 103 10.94 -10.73 -7.82
C LEU A 103 12.44 -10.87 -8.08
N VAL A 104 12.78 -11.78 -8.97
CA VAL A 104 14.14 -11.98 -9.48
C VAL A 104 14.10 -11.78 -10.98
N LYS A 105 14.97 -10.90 -11.49
CA LYS A 105 15.03 -10.60 -12.92
C LYS A 105 15.32 -11.89 -13.70
N ASP A 106 14.57 -12.10 -14.76
CA ASP A 106 14.81 -13.21 -15.67
C ASP A 106 16.17 -13.03 -16.38
N ALA A 107 16.94 -14.11 -16.48
CA ALA A 107 18.25 -14.07 -17.11
C ALA A 107 18.16 -13.84 -18.62
N ASP A 108 17.07 -14.29 -19.23
CA ASP A 108 16.88 -14.25 -20.68
C ASP A 108 16.08 -13.01 -21.15
N SER A 109 15.71 -12.10 -20.24
CA SER A 109 14.87 -10.94 -20.56
C SER A 109 15.25 -9.70 -19.77
N GLU A 110 15.21 -8.54 -20.43
CA GLU A 110 15.49 -7.26 -19.78
C GLU A 110 14.34 -6.77 -18.90
N THR A 111 13.12 -7.24 -19.15
CA THR A 111 11.88 -6.72 -18.55
C THR A 111 11.17 -7.71 -17.65
N ASN A 112 11.39 -9.00 -17.86
CA ASN A 112 10.62 -10.05 -17.18
C ASN A 112 11.27 -10.41 -15.84
N TYR A 113 10.42 -10.87 -14.93
CA TYR A 113 10.80 -11.34 -13.61
C TYR A 113 10.18 -12.71 -13.37
N ASN A 114 10.84 -13.49 -12.52
CA ASN A 114 10.30 -14.68 -11.89
C ASN A 114 10.01 -14.36 -10.42
N ALA A 115 8.88 -14.81 -9.89
CA ALA A 115 8.53 -14.63 -8.49
C ALA A 115 8.96 -15.86 -7.67
N LEU A 116 9.92 -15.67 -6.77
CA LEU A 116 10.29 -16.66 -5.75
C LEU A 116 9.31 -16.58 -4.59
N VAL A 117 8.53 -17.62 -4.35
CA VAL A 117 7.62 -17.71 -3.20
C VAL A 117 8.43 -17.77 -1.91
N THR A 118 8.25 -16.80 -1.01
CA THR A 118 9.00 -16.69 0.24
C THR A 118 8.16 -17.09 1.46
N TYR A 119 6.83 -17.04 1.37
CA TYR A 119 5.93 -17.39 2.46
C TYR A 119 4.58 -17.81 1.87
N VAL A 120 3.90 -18.74 2.53
CA VAL A 120 2.54 -19.16 2.16
C VAL A 120 1.74 -19.27 3.45
N ILE A 121 0.59 -18.60 3.55
CA ILE A 121 -0.28 -18.63 4.72
C ILE A 121 -0.99 -19.99 4.78
N PRO A 122 -0.97 -20.71 5.92
CA PRO A 122 -1.72 -21.95 6.07
C PRO A 122 -3.23 -21.77 5.82
N GLY A 123 -3.85 -22.71 5.13
CA GLY A 123 -5.26 -22.70 4.75
C GLY A 123 -5.61 -21.76 3.59
N SER A 124 -4.67 -20.96 3.09
CA SER A 124 -4.92 -19.98 2.01
C SER A 124 -5.16 -20.60 0.64
N PRO A 125 -5.71 -19.85 -0.33
CA PRO A 125 -5.78 -20.28 -1.73
C PRO A 125 -4.44 -20.78 -2.29
N ALA A 126 -3.33 -20.13 -1.93
CA ALA A 126 -1.98 -20.53 -2.35
C ALA A 126 -1.57 -21.90 -1.79
N GLU A 127 -1.80 -22.15 -0.49
CA GLU A 127 -1.48 -23.46 0.10
C GLU A 127 -2.33 -24.57 -0.52
N ARG A 128 -3.64 -24.33 -0.69
CA ARG A 128 -4.56 -25.30 -1.31
C ARG A 128 -4.21 -25.60 -2.77
N ALA A 129 -3.63 -24.63 -3.48
CA ALA A 129 -3.07 -24.81 -4.82
C ALA A 129 -1.73 -25.58 -4.82
N GLY A 130 -1.16 -25.86 -3.65
CA GLY A 130 0.09 -26.58 -3.49
C GLY A 130 1.33 -25.71 -3.68
N LEU A 131 1.21 -24.39 -3.55
CA LEU A 131 2.37 -23.50 -3.48
C LEU A 131 3.08 -23.68 -2.14
N GLN A 132 4.40 -23.65 -2.20
CA GLN A 132 5.28 -23.73 -1.05
C GLN A 132 6.39 -22.69 -1.15
N ARG A 133 6.96 -22.31 0.00
CA ARG A 133 8.19 -21.53 0.04
C ARG A 133 9.28 -22.20 -0.81
N GLY A 134 9.94 -21.43 -1.66
CA GLY A 134 10.96 -21.89 -2.60
C GLY A 134 10.43 -22.26 -3.99
N ASN A 135 9.10 -22.28 -4.19
CA ASN A 135 8.55 -22.41 -5.54
C ASN A 135 8.83 -21.15 -6.36
N TRP A 136 8.97 -21.34 -7.67
CA TRP A 136 9.17 -20.27 -8.64
C TRP A 136 7.95 -20.16 -9.55
N ILE A 137 7.42 -18.94 -9.69
CA ILE A 137 6.35 -18.61 -10.62
C ILE A 137 6.98 -17.81 -11.76
N MET A 138 6.81 -18.27 -13.00
CA MET A 138 7.36 -17.61 -14.19
C MET A 138 6.30 -16.77 -14.92
N GLN A 139 5.05 -17.23 -14.90
CA GLN A 139 3.94 -16.57 -15.56
C GLN A 139 2.65 -16.74 -14.75
N ALA A 140 1.74 -15.80 -14.93
CA ALA A 140 0.36 -15.87 -14.44
C ALA A 140 -0.60 -15.65 -15.62
N ASP A 141 -1.53 -16.59 -15.83
CA ASP A 141 -2.40 -16.72 -17.00
C ASP A 141 -1.66 -16.61 -18.34
N GLY A 142 -0.49 -17.24 -18.42
CA GLY A 142 0.37 -17.21 -19.62
C GLY A 142 1.07 -15.88 -19.88
N ARG A 143 0.91 -14.88 -19.01
CA ARG A 143 1.63 -13.59 -19.09
C ARG A 143 2.89 -13.61 -18.22
N HIS A 144 3.99 -13.11 -18.76
CA HIS A 144 5.22 -12.90 -18.00
C HIS A 144 5.02 -11.82 -16.94
N ILE A 145 5.68 -11.98 -15.80
CA ILE A 145 5.62 -10.99 -14.72
C ILE A 145 6.55 -9.83 -15.08
N THR A 146 5.99 -8.63 -15.11
CA THR A 146 6.74 -7.37 -15.27
C THR A 146 6.47 -6.48 -14.06
N LYS A 147 7.34 -5.51 -13.77
CA LYS A 147 7.10 -4.53 -12.69
C LYS A 147 5.78 -3.76 -12.85
N LYS A 148 5.31 -3.59 -14.08
CA LYS A 148 4.08 -2.85 -14.38
C LYS A 148 2.84 -3.69 -14.07
N GLU A 149 2.91 -4.99 -14.30
CA GLU A 149 1.75 -5.89 -14.23
C GLU A 149 1.77 -6.77 -12.98
N GLU A 150 2.83 -6.72 -12.18
CA GLU A 150 3.04 -7.51 -10.96
C GLU A 150 1.82 -7.46 -10.02
N GLU A 151 1.32 -6.28 -9.70
CA GLU A 151 0.21 -6.10 -8.75
C GLU A 151 -1.08 -6.72 -9.31
N GLU A 152 -1.39 -6.47 -10.58
CA GLU A 152 -2.56 -7.06 -11.25
C GLU A 152 -2.47 -8.59 -11.30
N LEU A 153 -1.28 -9.12 -11.58
CA LEU A 153 -1.05 -10.55 -11.77
C LEU A 153 -0.98 -11.32 -10.47
N LEU A 154 -0.27 -10.81 -9.45
CA LEU A 154 0.05 -11.57 -8.25
C LEU A 154 -0.67 -11.07 -7.00
N GLN A 155 -1.32 -9.90 -7.05
CA GLN A 155 -2.05 -9.30 -5.94
C GLN A 155 -3.52 -8.97 -6.28
N GLY A 156 -4.00 -9.41 -7.45
CA GLY A 156 -5.41 -9.35 -7.80
C GLY A 156 -6.29 -10.28 -6.95
N THR A 157 -7.54 -10.47 -7.38
CA THR A 157 -8.52 -11.31 -6.62
C THR A 157 -9.08 -12.48 -7.40
N ARG A 158 -8.85 -12.55 -8.71
CA ARG A 158 -9.42 -13.58 -9.60
C ARG A 158 -8.58 -14.85 -9.62
N ALA A 159 -9.23 -16.01 -9.73
CA ALA A 159 -8.52 -17.27 -9.93
C ALA A 159 -7.67 -17.22 -11.22
N MET A 160 -6.49 -17.82 -11.18
CA MET A 160 -5.49 -17.76 -12.26
C MET A 160 -4.70 -19.05 -12.39
N ASP A 161 -4.03 -19.21 -13.53
CA ASP A 161 -3.10 -20.31 -13.77
C ASP A 161 -1.66 -19.83 -13.66
N LEU A 162 -0.86 -20.48 -12.82
CA LEU A 162 0.54 -20.16 -12.59
C LEU A 162 1.44 -21.14 -13.33
N THR A 163 2.24 -20.65 -14.28
CA THR A 163 3.30 -21.46 -14.90
C THR A 163 4.49 -21.50 -13.95
N MET A 164 4.87 -22.70 -13.52
CA MET A 164 5.91 -22.89 -12.52
C MET A 164 7.30 -23.09 -13.14
N GLY A 165 8.31 -22.66 -12.40
CA GLY A 165 9.71 -22.83 -12.76
C GLY A 165 10.49 -23.63 -11.72
N SER A 166 11.73 -23.96 -12.07
CA SER A 166 12.70 -24.53 -11.15
C SER A 166 14.06 -23.90 -11.40
N TRP A 167 14.79 -23.63 -10.31
CA TRP A 167 16.16 -23.15 -10.37
C TRP A 167 17.07 -24.32 -10.78
N GLN A 168 17.66 -24.25 -11.96
CA GLN A 168 18.48 -25.33 -12.49
C GLN A 168 19.61 -24.82 -13.39
N GLU A 169 20.63 -25.66 -13.55
CA GLU A 169 21.71 -25.44 -14.52
C GLU A 169 21.18 -25.69 -15.93
N VAL A 170 21.26 -24.69 -16.80
CA VAL A 170 20.85 -24.77 -18.20
C VAL A 170 22.08 -24.58 -19.08
N THR A 171 22.18 -25.39 -20.12
CA THR A 171 23.21 -25.25 -21.16
C THR A 171 22.53 -24.54 -22.36
N PRO A 172 22.72 -23.22 -22.51
CA PRO A 172 22.16 -22.48 -23.64
C PRO A 172 22.79 -22.94 -24.96
N GLU A 173 22.11 -22.68 -26.07
CA GLU A 173 22.67 -22.90 -27.41
C GLU A 173 23.93 -22.04 -27.57
N ALA A 174 25.01 -22.65 -28.01
CA ALA A 174 26.26 -21.96 -28.25
C ALA A 174 26.16 -21.07 -29.50
N GLU A 175 26.80 -19.91 -29.47
CA GLU A 175 27.06 -19.16 -30.71
C GLU A 175 28.00 -19.98 -31.60
N GLU A 176 27.81 -19.89 -32.92
CA GLU A 176 28.55 -20.70 -33.90
C GLU A 176 30.07 -20.56 -33.69
N GLY A 177 30.73 -21.68 -33.35
CA GLY A 177 32.17 -21.73 -33.07
C GLY A 177 32.58 -21.52 -31.60
N THR A 178 31.63 -21.47 -30.66
CA THR A 178 31.90 -21.39 -29.21
C THR A 178 31.46 -22.66 -28.47
N GLU A 179 32.07 -22.93 -27.32
CA GLU A 179 31.62 -23.98 -26.40
C GLU A 179 30.48 -23.43 -25.52
N PRO A 180 29.40 -24.20 -25.29
CA PRO A 180 28.29 -23.72 -24.50
C PRO A 180 28.69 -23.53 -23.03
N VAL A 181 28.45 -22.33 -22.50
CA VAL A 181 28.72 -22.00 -21.09
C VAL A 181 27.46 -22.27 -20.27
N LYS A 182 27.58 -23.11 -19.25
CA LYS A 182 26.46 -23.43 -18.36
C LYS A 182 26.08 -22.23 -17.49
N VAL A 183 24.78 -21.95 -17.40
CA VAL A 183 24.22 -20.84 -16.63
C VAL A 183 23.14 -21.35 -15.69
N TRP A 184 23.12 -20.87 -14.46
CA TRP A 184 22.04 -21.13 -13.51
C TRP A 184 20.92 -20.12 -13.71
N LYS A 185 19.72 -20.61 -14.01
CA LYS A 185 18.52 -19.77 -14.16
C LYS A 185 17.26 -20.51 -13.75
N VAL A 186 16.16 -19.77 -13.65
CA VAL A 186 14.83 -20.35 -13.52
C VAL A 186 14.38 -20.81 -14.90
N ALA A 187 14.02 -22.08 -15.03
CA ALA A 187 13.49 -22.63 -16.28
C ALA A 187 12.15 -23.34 -16.03
N PRO A 188 11.27 -23.43 -17.04
CA PRO A 188 9.97 -24.07 -16.88
C PRO A 188 10.13 -25.53 -16.44
N ASN A 189 9.34 -25.96 -15.45
CA ASN A 189 9.35 -27.35 -15.00
C ASN A 189 8.17 -28.18 -15.52
N GLY A 190 7.39 -27.62 -16.46
CA GLY A 190 6.21 -28.26 -17.04
C GLY A 190 4.99 -28.34 -16.12
N LYS A 191 5.07 -27.79 -14.89
CA LYS A 191 3.95 -27.75 -13.95
C LYS A 191 3.18 -26.43 -14.10
N THR A 192 1.87 -26.53 -14.21
CA THR A 192 0.94 -25.41 -14.04
C THR A 192 0.14 -25.62 -12.76
N VAL A 193 0.00 -24.56 -11.96
CA VAL A 193 -0.76 -24.57 -10.71
C VAL A 193 -2.00 -23.69 -10.87
N ARG A 194 -3.19 -24.26 -10.64
CA ARG A 194 -4.45 -23.49 -10.59
C ARG A 194 -4.55 -22.82 -9.22
N LEU A 195 -4.38 -21.50 -9.18
CA LEU A 195 -4.56 -20.69 -7.98
C LEU A 195 -6.03 -20.24 -7.91
N GLY A 196 -6.68 -20.53 -6.78
CA GLY A 196 -8.05 -20.08 -6.51
C GLY A 196 -8.17 -18.55 -6.42
N ALA A 197 -9.40 -18.04 -6.38
CA ALA A 197 -9.63 -16.62 -6.14
C ALA A 197 -9.09 -16.20 -4.75
N ALA A 198 -8.75 -14.93 -4.59
CA ALA A 198 -8.31 -14.40 -3.32
C ALA A 198 -9.45 -14.44 -2.29
N GLU A 199 -9.11 -14.73 -1.04
CA GLU A 199 -10.05 -14.87 0.06
C GLU A 199 -9.54 -14.11 1.29
N THR A 200 -10.44 -13.73 2.20
CA THR A 200 -10.04 -13.23 3.51
C THR A 200 -9.46 -14.40 4.30
N VAL A 201 -8.19 -14.30 4.67
CA VAL A 201 -7.45 -15.34 5.42
C VAL A 201 -6.83 -14.73 6.67
N GLU A 202 -6.75 -15.53 7.72
CA GLU A 202 -6.07 -15.17 8.97
C GLU A 202 -4.66 -15.80 8.98
N ASP A 203 -3.63 -15.00 9.23
CA ASP A 203 -2.25 -15.48 9.33
C ASP A 203 -1.89 -15.75 10.79
N ASN A 204 -1.78 -17.03 11.16
CA ASN A 204 -1.40 -17.42 12.52
C ASN A 204 0.09 -17.10 12.76
N PRO A 205 0.44 -16.35 13.84
CA PRO A 205 1.83 -16.00 14.14
C PRO A 205 2.74 -17.21 14.36
N VAL A 206 2.21 -18.36 14.77
CA VAL A 206 2.95 -19.63 14.83
C VAL A 206 2.86 -20.31 13.47
N HIS A 207 3.65 -19.82 12.51
CA HIS A 207 3.58 -20.28 11.12
C HIS A 207 4.02 -21.74 10.93
N ALA A 208 5.10 -22.17 11.59
CA ALA A 208 5.65 -23.51 11.46
C ALA A 208 6.22 -24.02 12.78
N TYR A 209 6.01 -25.30 13.07
CA TYR A 209 6.54 -25.97 14.25
C TYR A 209 7.08 -27.36 13.85
N LYS A 210 8.31 -27.67 14.27
CA LYS A 210 8.93 -28.98 14.03
C LYS A 210 9.88 -29.35 15.16
N ILE A 211 9.72 -30.54 15.71
CA ILE A 211 10.70 -31.16 16.62
C ILE A 211 11.72 -31.91 15.77
N LEU A 212 13.01 -31.61 15.93
CA LEU A 212 14.10 -32.29 15.25
C LEU A 212 14.80 -33.24 16.23
N THR A 213 14.69 -34.55 15.99
CA THR A 213 15.38 -35.56 16.79
C THR A 213 16.79 -35.78 16.24
N VAL A 214 17.81 -35.66 17.09
CA VAL A 214 19.20 -35.94 16.72
C VAL A 214 19.43 -37.45 16.78
N ALA A 215 19.92 -38.06 15.70
CA ALA A 215 20.34 -39.46 15.73
C ALA A 215 21.57 -39.62 16.64
N SER A 216 21.56 -40.57 17.57
CA SER A 216 22.72 -40.88 18.39
C SER A 216 23.87 -41.36 17.49
N VAL A 217 24.98 -40.64 17.49
CA VAL A 217 26.22 -41.10 16.84
C VAL A 217 26.70 -42.33 17.61
N ALA A 218 26.65 -43.50 16.99
CA ALA A 218 27.26 -44.70 17.53
C ALA A 218 28.77 -44.44 17.71
N ARG A 219 29.27 -44.61 18.93
CA ARG A 219 30.71 -44.56 19.25
C ARG A 219 31.40 -45.84 18.81
#